data_AF-A0A1M5R6T4-F1
#
_entry.id   AF-A0A1M5R6T4-F1
#
_cell.length_a   1.000
_cell.length_b   1.000
_cell.length_c   1.000
_cell.angle_alpha   90.00
_cell.angle_beta   90.00
_cell.angle_gamma   90.00
#
_symmetry.space_group_name_H-M   'P 1'
#
loop_
_entity.id
_entity.type
_entity.pdbx_description
1 polymer ?
#
loop_
_entity_poly.entity_id
_entity_poly.type
_entity_poly.pdbx_seq_one_letter_code
_entity_poly.pdbx_strand_id
1 'polypeptide(L)'
;MNNKTLSIVSYITLIGWLIAYFGGKENADSLLKYHLKQSLGLLIVAVLFNIVLGVLISIVPALSLLSLIGFVFIALLIIGIINAANEVKKPLPLIGKMFEDKFSFIN
;
A
#
# COMPACT_ATOMS: atom_id res chain seq x y z
N MET A 1 4.05 -8.32 -18.28
CA MET A 1 3.02 -8.72 -17.29
C MET A 1 1.75 -7.97 -17.60
N ASN A 2 0.57 -8.55 -17.35
CA ASN A 2 -0.68 -7.81 -17.53
C ASN A 2 -0.98 -6.91 -16.31
N ASN A 3 -1.93 -5.98 -16.45
CA ASN A 3 -2.27 -5.00 -15.42
C ASN A 3 -2.78 -5.64 -14.12
N LYS A 4 -3.46 -6.78 -14.20
CA LYS A 4 -3.86 -7.56 -13.01
C LYS A 4 -2.65 -8.04 -12.22
N THR A 5 -1.68 -8.68 -12.87
CA THR A 5 -0.45 -9.15 -12.22
C THR A 5 0.33 -7.98 -11.63
N LEU A 6 0.47 -6.87 -12.37
CA LEU A 6 1.15 -5.66 -11.86
C LEU A 6 0.41 -5.05 -10.66
N SER A 7 -0.92 -5.07 -10.65
CA SER A 7 -1.74 -4.59 -9.53
C SER A 7 -1.48 -5.39 -8.26
N ILE A 8 -1.39 -6.72 -8.36
CA ILE A 8 -1.03 -7.60 -7.24
C ILE A 8 0.40 -7.32 -6.77
N VAL A 9 1.35 -7.28 -7.71
CA VAL A 9 2.78 -7.07 -7.42
C VAL A 9 3.03 -5.73 -6.73
N SER A 10 2.20 -4.71 -6.98
CA SER A 10 2.31 -3.39 -6.35
C SER A 10 2.23 -3.42 -4.81
N TYR A 11 1.67 -4.48 -4.20
CA TYR A 11 1.51 -4.60 -2.75
C TYR A 11 2.65 -5.32 -2.02
N ILE A 12 3.58 -5.97 -2.72
CA ILE A 12 4.53 -6.91 -2.07
C ILE A 12 5.57 -6.19 -1.23
N THR A 13 6.26 -5.21 -1.80
CA THR A 13 7.27 -4.36 -1.16
C THR A 13 7.41 -3.06 -1.95
N LEU A 14 8.26 -2.13 -1.50
CA LEU A 14 8.68 -1.00 -2.32
C LEU A 14 9.25 -1.46 -3.68
N ILE A 15 10.02 -2.55 -3.70
CA ILE A 15 10.57 -3.10 -4.95
C ILE A 15 9.44 -3.61 -5.85
N GLY A 16 8.48 -4.35 -5.29
CA GLY A 16 7.29 -4.78 -6.04
C GLY A 16 6.49 -3.61 -6.60
N TRP A 17 6.33 -2.54 -5.82
CA TRP A 17 5.69 -1.31 -6.25
C TRP A 17 6.42 -0.64 -7.43
N LEU A 18 7.76 -0.53 -7.37
CA LEU A 18 8.57 0.02 -8.46
C LEU A 18 8.46 -0.83 -9.72
N ILE A 19 8.51 -2.16 -9.60
CA ILE A 19 8.31 -3.09 -10.71
C ILE A 19 6.93 -2.87 -11.35
N ALA A 20 5.88 -2.74 -10.55
CA ALA A 20 4.52 -2.51 -11.03
C ALA A 20 4.39 -1.17 -11.77
N TYR A 21 4.96 -0.11 -11.21
CA TYR A 21 4.91 1.25 -11.77
C TYR A 21 5.65 1.35 -13.10
N PHE A 22 6.92 0.94 -13.15
CA PHE A 22 7.70 1.01 -14.38
C PHE A 22 7.26 -0.01 -15.41
N GLY A 23 6.89 -1.22 -14.98
CA GLY A 23 6.42 -2.29 -15.86
C GLY A 23 5.05 -2.03 -16.49
N GLY A 24 4.23 -1.16 -15.88
CA GLY A 24 2.92 -0.75 -16.40
C GLY A 24 2.89 0.59 -17.12
N LYS A 25 4.00 1.35 -17.14
CA LYS A 25 4.03 2.77 -17.53
C LYS A 25 3.36 3.11 -18.86
N GLU A 26 3.50 2.26 -19.87
CA GLU A 26 2.96 2.52 -21.22
C GLU A 26 1.48 2.14 -21.36
N ASN A 27 1.00 1.15 -20.59
CA ASN A 27 -0.30 0.51 -20.80
C ASN A 27 -1.12 0.36 -19.51
N ALA A 28 -0.83 1.19 -18.51
CA ALA A 28 -1.52 1.16 -17.23
C ALA A 28 -3.01 1.51 -17.43
N ASP A 29 -3.87 0.56 -17.13
CA ASP A 29 -5.30 0.80 -17.10
C ASP A 29 -5.72 1.43 -15.76
N SER A 30 -7.02 1.66 -15.65
CA SER A 30 -7.62 2.22 -14.44
C SER A 30 -7.56 1.28 -13.23
N LEU A 31 -7.37 -0.04 -13.40
CA LEU A 31 -7.16 -1.00 -12.31
C LEU A 31 -5.75 -0.83 -11.74
N LEU A 32 -4.73 -0.87 -12.60
CA LEU A 32 -3.35 -0.73 -12.18
C LEU A 32 -3.10 0.62 -11.52
N LYS A 33 -3.60 1.72 -12.10
CA LYS A 33 -3.49 3.06 -11.50
C LYS A 33 -4.11 3.12 -10.11
N TYR A 34 -5.28 2.49 -9.93
CA TYR A 34 -5.95 2.45 -8.63
C TYR A 34 -5.11 1.70 -7.59
N HIS A 35 -4.65 0.50 -7.93
CA HIS A 35 -3.88 -0.31 -6.98
C HIS A 35 -2.49 0.26 -6.71
N LEU A 36 -1.84 0.93 -7.67
CA LEU A 36 -0.60 1.67 -7.45
C LEU A 36 -0.76 2.80 -6.42
N LYS A 37 -1.87 3.55 -6.47
CA LYS A 37 -2.18 4.59 -5.48
C LYS A 37 -2.44 4.01 -4.09
N GLN A 38 -3.27 2.96 -4.02
CA GLN A 38 -3.62 2.31 -2.76
C GLN A 38 -2.41 1.67 -2.07
N SER A 39 -1.58 0.93 -2.82
CA SER A 39 -0.40 0.26 -2.26
C SER A 39 0.70 1.24 -1.87
N LEU A 40 0.92 2.32 -2.64
CA LEU A 40 1.85 3.38 -2.24
C LEU A 40 1.39 4.10 -0.98
N GLY A 41 0.10 4.41 -0.89
CA GLY A 41 -0.50 5.00 0.30
C GLY A 41 -0.32 4.14 1.54
N LEU A 42 -0.60 2.83 1.42
CA LEU A 42 -0.38 1.86 2.49
C LEU A 42 1.09 1.83 2.92
N LEU A 43 2.03 1.79 1.96
CA LEU A 43 3.46 1.79 2.22
C LEU A 43 3.91 3.04 2.98
N ILE A 44 3.46 4.23 2.55
CA ILE A 44 3.79 5.50 3.21
C ILE A 44 3.27 5.52 4.65
N VAL A 45 2.01 5.14 4.88
CA VAL A 45 1.43 5.14 6.24
C VAL A 45 2.15 4.12 7.12
N ALA A 46 2.46 2.92 6.61
CA ALA A 46 3.19 1.91 7.36
C ALA A 46 4.58 2.38 7.76
N VAL A 47 5.32 3.03 6.85
CA VAL A 47 6.65 3.59 7.13
C VAL A 47 6.56 4.71 8.18
N LEU A 48 5.65 5.66 8.01
CA LEU A 48 5.45 6.75 8.97
C LEU A 48 5.06 6.23 10.36
N PHE A 49 4.15 5.24 10.41
CA PHE A 49 3.75 4.61 11.66
C PHE A 49 4.95 3.98 12.38
N ASN A 50 5.78 3.21 11.68
CA ASN A 50 6.95 2.56 12.27
C ASN A 50 7.99 3.58 12.76
N ILE A 51 8.22 4.67 12.02
CA ILE A 51 9.13 5.74 12.44
C ILE A 51 8.62 6.39 13.74
N VAL A 52 7.34 6.82 13.75
CA VAL A 52 6.74 7.47 14.91
C VAL A 52 6.74 6.53 16.12
N LEU A 53 6.32 5.28 15.94
CA LEU A 53 6.30 4.30 17.01
C LEU A 53 7.71 4.00 17.53
N GLY A 54 8.72 3.90 16.66
CA GLY A 54 10.11 3.69 17.06
C GLY A 54 10.66 4.81 17.95
N VAL A 55 10.36 6.06 17.61
CA VAL A 55 10.71 7.24 18.44
C VAL A 55 9.97 7.20 19.78
N LEU A 56 8.69 6.83 19.79
CA LEU A 56 7.92 6.74 21.05
C LEU A 56 8.43 5.64 21.97
N ILE A 57 8.79 4.47 21.42
CA ILE A 57 9.33 3.34 22.19
C ILE A 57 10.70 3.68 22.78
N SER A 58 11.55 4.44 22.07
CA SER A 58 12.87 4.80 22.60
C SER A 58 12.79 5.74 23.81
N ILE A 59 11.72 6.53 23.91
CA ILE A 59 11.45 7.42 25.05
C ILE A 59 10.68 6.67 26.14
N VAL A 60 9.69 5.86 25.76
CA VAL A 60 8.80 5.12 26.68
C VAL A 60 8.74 3.65 26.26
N PRO A 61 9.65 2.78 26.77
CA PRO A 61 9.73 1.38 26.35
C PRO A 61 8.44 0.56 26.55
N ALA A 62 7.60 0.95 27.51
CA ALA A 62 6.30 0.32 27.75
C ALA A 62 5.33 0.42 26.56
N LEU A 63 5.53 1.38 25.63
CA LEU A 63 4.73 1.50 24.41
C LEU A 63 5.05 0.44 23.36
N SER A 64 6.04 -0.44 23.60
CA SER A 64 6.35 -1.56 22.71
C SER A 64 5.17 -2.46 22.40
N LEU A 65 4.17 -2.54 23.29
CA LEU A 65 2.92 -3.28 23.07
C LEU A 65 2.11 -2.77 21.85
N LEU A 66 2.28 -1.51 21.46
CA LEU A 66 1.61 -0.92 20.29
C LEU A 66 2.17 -1.45 18.96
N SER A 67 3.30 -2.16 18.98
CA SER A 67 3.84 -2.84 17.78
C SER A 67 2.86 -3.86 17.20
N LEU A 68 1.93 -4.38 18.01
CA LEU A 68 0.85 -5.26 17.56
C LEU A 68 -0.08 -4.61 16.52
N ILE A 69 -0.16 -3.28 16.47
CA ILE A 69 -0.90 -2.55 15.42
C ILE A 69 -0.27 -2.80 14.03
N GLY A 70 1.01 -3.20 13.98
CA GLY A 70 1.68 -3.66 12.75
C GLY A 70 0.89 -4.72 11.97
N PHE A 71 0.16 -5.60 12.67
CA PHE A 71 -0.68 -6.63 12.04
C PHE A 71 -1.84 -6.04 11.24
N VAL A 72 -2.32 -4.83 11.58
CA VAL A 72 -3.35 -4.14 10.79
C VAL A 72 -2.83 -3.82 9.39
N PHE A 73 -1.57 -3.38 9.26
CA PHE A 73 -0.97 -3.10 7.95
C PHE A 73 -0.83 -4.37 7.09
N ILE A 74 -0.49 -5.50 7.71
CA ILE A 74 -0.45 -6.80 7.02
C ILE A 74 -1.85 -7.20 6.55
N ALA A 75 -2.87 -7.02 7.40
CA ALA A 75 -4.26 -7.30 7.01
C ALA A 75 -4.73 -6.41 5.85
N LEU A 76 -4.41 -5.11 5.88
CA LEU A 76 -4.71 -4.18 4.79
C LEU A 76 -3.98 -4.56 3.50
N LEU A 77 -2.71 -4.98 3.59
CA LEU A 77 -1.94 -5.48 2.45
C LEU A 77 -2.61 -6.69 1.81
N ILE A 78 -3.04 -7.67 2.62
CA ILE A 78 -3.73 -8.87 2.13
C ILE A 78 -5.07 -8.48 1.46
N ILE A 79 -5.85 -7.58 2.07
CA ILE A 79 -7.10 -7.09 1.48
C ILE A 79 -6.84 -6.40 0.13
N GLY A 80 -5.78 -5.60 0.03
CA GLY A 80 -5.37 -4.94 -1.22
C GLY A 80 -5.03 -5.94 -2.32
N ILE A 81 -4.27 -6.99 -1.98
CA ILE A 81 -3.94 -8.09 -2.89
C ILE A 81 -5.20 -8.83 -3.34
N ILE A 82 -6.11 -9.16 -2.43
CA ILE A 82 -7.38 -9.84 -2.75
C ILE A 82 -8.23 -8.97 -3.68
N ASN A 83 -8.35 -7.68 -3.42
CA ASN A 83 -9.08 -6.75 -4.27
C ASN A 83 -8.45 -6.69 -5.68
N ALA A 84 -7.12 -6.61 -5.77
CA ALA A 84 -6.39 -6.61 -7.05
C ALA A 84 -6.58 -7.92 -7.82
N ALA A 85 -6.52 -9.06 -7.14
CA ALA A 85 -6.71 -10.38 -7.73
C ALA A 85 -8.14 -10.60 -8.25
N ASN A 86 -9.12 -9.95 -7.62
CA ASN A 86 -10.52 -9.95 -8.06
C ASN A 86 -10.85 -8.81 -9.03
N GLU A 87 -9.86 -7.99 -9.41
CA GLU A 87 -10.02 -6.88 -10.36
C GLU A 87 -11.03 -5.82 -9.87
N VAL A 88 -11.17 -5.66 -8.54
CA VAL A 88 -12.09 -4.72 -7.91
C VAL A 88 -11.34 -3.52 -7.34
N LYS A 89 -11.78 -2.32 -7.73
CA LYS A 89 -11.29 -1.06 -7.17
C LYS A 89 -12.05 -0.71 -5.90
N LYS A 90 -11.61 -1.29 -4.79
CA LYS A 90 -12.17 -1.00 -3.47
C LYS A 90 -11.09 -0.40 -2.56
N PRO A 91 -11.40 0.69 -1.85
CA PRO A 91 -10.40 1.35 -1.02
C PRO A 91 -10.03 0.43 0.13
N LEU A 92 -8.76 0.47 0.52
CA LEU A 92 -8.33 -0.17 1.75
C LEU A 92 -9.13 0.39 2.93
N PRO A 93 -9.59 -0.46 3.87
CA PRO A 93 -10.20 0.03 5.10
C PRO A 93 -9.30 1.04 5.83
N LEU A 94 -9.91 1.95 6.57
CA LEU A 94 -9.26 2.99 7.39
C LEU A 94 -8.54 4.11 6.61
N ILE A 95 -7.73 3.77 5.60
CA ILE A 95 -6.81 4.73 4.96
C ILE A 95 -7.04 4.91 3.46
N GLY A 96 -7.69 3.94 2.79
CA GLY A 96 -7.68 3.85 1.33
C GLY A 96 -8.31 5.05 0.61
N LYS A 97 -9.41 5.59 1.14
CA LYS A 97 -10.09 6.78 0.59
C LYS A 97 -9.18 8.01 0.52
N MET A 98 -8.20 8.12 1.42
CA MET A 98 -7.28 9.26 1.45
C MET A 98 -6.36 9.31 0.21
N PHE A 99 -6.19 8.19 -0.50
CA PHE A 99 -5.22 8.02 -1.57
C PHE A 99 -5.82 7.93 -2.98
N GLU A 100 -7.16 7.87 -3.12
CA GLU A 100 -7.82 7.74 -4.44
C GLU A 100 -7.46 8.91 -5.38
N ASP A 101 -7.40 10.12 -4.82
CA ASP A 101 -7.07 11.35 -5.55
C ASP A 101 -5.64 11.86 -5.28
N LYS A 102 -4.75 10.99 -4.79
CA LYS A 102 -3.34 11.32 -4.56
C LYS A 102 -2.46 10.80 -5.69
N PHE A 103 -1.19 11.22 -5.64
CA PHE A 103 -0.12 10.79 -6.54
C PHE A 103 -0.44 11.10 -8.01
N SER A 104 -0.51 12.39 -8.35
CA SER A 104 -0.78 12.87 -9.72
C SER A 104 0.25 12.43 -10.75
N PHE A 105 1.38 11.85 -10.35
CA PHE A 105 2.32 11.24 -11.28
C PHE A 105 1.86 9.84 -11.74
N ILE A 106 0.87 9.24 -11.06
CA ILE A 106 0.20 7.99 -11.44
C ILE A 106 -1.03 8.36 -12.29
N ASN A 107 -0.78 8.80 -13.52
CA ASN A 107 -1.80 9.26 -14.48
C ASN A 107 -2.13 8.23 -15.55
#